data_AF-A0A1X7TCE4-F1
#
_entry.id   AF-A0A1X7TCE4-F1
#
_cell.length_a   1.000
_cell.length_b   1.000
_cell.length_c   1.000
_cell.angle_alpha   90.00
_cell.angle_beta   90.00
_cell.angle_gamma   90.00
#
_symmetry.space_group_name_H-M   'P 1'
#
loop_
_entity.id
_entity.type
_entity.pdbx_description
1 polymer ?
#
loop_
_entity_poly.entity_id
_entity_poly.type
_entity_poly.pdbx_seq_one_letter_code
_entity_poly.pdbx_strand_id
1 'polypeptide(L)'
;ICGRVTGYQYYAFATTGPVNIDSFYVDGVSITRGSPHQHVWTLMVTGITDSYNYPSICPCSRRSTQTVPSFVGNHYFCESGNQAMSWANILYTSDPLWDGQGCGSLESPCCNIPGIPWFHRNYGNTTTTDYIELRVCGDDCTSQEELELVVDQ
;
A
#
# COMPACT_ATOMS: atom_id res chain seq x y z
N ILE A 1 17.69 -0.46 3.08
CA ILE A 1 16.88 -0.63 1.86
C ILE A 1 15.98 0.59 1.74
N CYS A 2 16.02 1.30 0.62
CA CYS A 2 15.16 2.44 0.35
C CYS A 2 14.81 2.49 -1.13
N GLY A 3 13.72 3.17 -1.45
CA GLY A 3 13.27 3.38 -2.82
C GLY A 3 11.95 4.15 -2.85
N ARG A 4 11.41 4.34 -4.05
CA ARG A 4 10.10 4.92 -4.28
C ARG A 4 9.33 4.00 -5.23
N VAL A 5 8.05 3.82 -4.95
CA VAL A 5 7.12 3.17 -5.87
C VAL A 5 5.99 4.16 -6.10
N THR A 6 5.61 4.35 -7.35
CA THR A 6 4.44 5.15 -7.71
C THR A 6 3.43 4.21 -8.34
N GLY A 7 2.18 4.28 -7.89
CA GLY A 7 1.08 3.51 -8.44
C GLY A 7 -0.07 4.40 -8.88
N TYR A 8 -0.99 3.83 -9.65
CA TYR A 8 -2.29 4.44 -9.92
C TYR A 8 -3.41 3.44 -9.64
N GLN A 9 -4.47 3.92 -9.00
CA GLN A 9 -5.60 3.09 -8.64
C GLN A 9 -6.47 2.81 -9.89
N TYR A 10 -6.80 1.54 -10.12
CA TYR A 10 -7.87 1.14 -11.03
C TYR A 10 -8.88 0.32 -10.23
N TYR A 11 -10.05 0.92 -9.94
CA TYR A 11 -11.04 0.31 -9.03
C TYR A 11 -10.44 -0.01 -7.63
N ALA A 12 -11.24 -0.21 -6.58
CA ALA A 12 -10.66 -0.68 -5.30
C ALA A 12 -11.70 -1.20 -4.32
N PHE A 13 -11.45 -2.37 -3.73
CA PHE A 13 -11.65 -2.59 -2.31
C PHE A 13 -10.31 -3.05 -1.72
N ALA A 14 -10.09 -2.80 -0.43
CA ALA A 14 -8.95 -3.36 0.28
C ALA A 14 -9.43 -4.56 1.07
N THR A 15 -8.76 -5.70 0.93
CA THR A 15 -8.76 -6.70 1.99
C THR A 15 -7.36 -6.97 2.50
N THR A 16 -7.30 -7.07 3.83
CA THR A 16 -6.22 -7.80 4.48
C THR A 16 -6.60 -9.27 4.39
N GLY A 17 -6.26 -9.90 3.26
CA GLY A 17 -6.23 -11.34 3.09
C GLY A 17 -5.24 -12.03 4.05
N PRO A 18 -5.04 -13.35 3.94
CA PRO A 18 -4.40 -14.19 4.97
C PRO A 18 -3.13 -13.61 5.62
N VAL A 19 -2.98 -13.90 6.92
CA VAL A 19 -2.05 -13.25 7.86
C VAL A 19 -0.56 -13.64 7.68
N ASN A 20 -0.15 -14.11 6.49
CA ASN A 20 1.20 -14.60 6.23
C ASN A 20 1.95 -13.74 5.19
N ILE A 21 3.26 -13.57 5.40
CA ILE A 21 4.16 -12.86 4.49
C ILE A 21 4.25 -13.53 3.11
N ASP A 22 4.01 -14.84 3.02
CA ASP A 22 4.06 -15.58 1.75
C ASP A 22 2.74 -15.55 0.96
N SER A 23 1.66 -14.98 1.51
CA SER A 23 0.35 -14.91 0.84
C SER A 23 0.03 -13.52 0.26
N PHE A 24 -1.08 -13.42 -0.48
CA PHE A 24 -1.67 -12.17 -0.94
C PHE A 24 -2.36 -11.43 0.22
N TYR A 25 -1.58 -10.81 1.10
CA TYR A 25 -2.09 -10.16 2.32
C TYR A 25 -2.41 -8.67 2.12
N VAL A 26 -2.16 -8.13 0.92
CA VAL A 26 -2.28 -6.72 0.59
C VAL A 26 -2.70 -6.53 -0.86
N ASP A 27 -3.61 -5.59 -1.10
CA ASP A 27 -3.83 -4.97 -2.41
C ASP A 27 -2.82 -3.83 -2.57
N GLY A 28 -1.83 -4.02 -3.44
CA GLY A 28 -0.73 -3.09 -3.58
C GLY A 28 0.61 -3.79 -3.77
N VAL A 29 1.62 -3.33 -3.03
CA VAL A 29 3.00 -3.79 -3.17
C VAL A 29 3.54 -4.34 -1.85
N SER A 30 4.07 -5.56 -1.91
CA SER A 30 4.80 -6.22 -0.83
C SER A 30 6.29 -6.26 -1.19
N ILE A 31 7.12 -5.68 -0.33
CA ILE A 31 8.58 -5.69 -0.48
C ILE A 31 9.17 -6.59 0.61
N THR A 32 9.91 -7.61 0.19
CA THR A 32 10.54 -8.59 1.08
C THR A 32 12.03 -8.73 0.75
N ARG A 33 12.77 -9.42 1.64
CA ARG A 33 14.17 -9.81 1.39
C ARG A 33 14.45 -11.24 1.83
N GLY A 34 15.38 -11.89 1.13
CA GLY A 34 15.96 -13.18 1.50
C GLY A 34 14.98 -14.35 1.44
N SER A 35 15.48 -15.53 1.81
CA SER A 35 14.69 -16.77 1.90
C SER A 35 15.07 -17.51 3.20
N PRO A 36 14.14 -17.68 4.17
CA PRO A 36 12.72 -17.33 4.11
C PRO A 36 12.48 -15.80 4.05
N HIS A 37 11.33 -15.41 3.51
CA HIS A 37 11.00 -14.00 3.32
C HIS A 37 10.98 -13.23 4.65
N GLN A 38 11.63 -12.07 4.64
CA GLN A 38 11.56 -11.09 5.71
C GLN A 38 10.91 -9.81 5.19
N HIS A 39 10.01 -9.24 6.00
CA HIS A 39 9.30 -8.03 5.63
C HIS A 39 10.25 -6.83 5.55
N VAL A 40 10.14 -6.06 4.46
CA VAL A 40 10.84 -4.79 4.28
C VAL A 40 9.83 -3.65 4.41
N TRP A 41 8.85 -3.60 3.51
CA TRP A 41 7.81 -2.56 3.41
C TRP A 41 6.54 -3.08 2.74
N THR A 42 5.40 -2.46 3.05
CA THR A 42 4.11 -2.70 2.38
C THR A 42 3.51 -1.38 1.89
N LEU A 43 3.06 -1.31 0.64
CA LEU A 43 2.37 -0.16 0.10
C LEU A 43 0.96 -0.61 -0.27
N MET A 44 -0.05 -0.06 0.38
CA MET A 44 -1.43 -0.52 0.29
C MET A 44 -2.23 0.46 -0.56
N VAL A 45 -2.91 -0.04 -1.58
CA VAL A 45 -4.02 0.68 -2.20
C VAL A 45 -5.24 0.37 -1.38
N THR A 46 -6.01 1.37 -1.01
CA THR A 46 -7.23 1.11 -0.26
C THR A 46 -8.36 2.00 -0.68
N GLY A 47 -9.55 1.54 -0.34
CA GLY A 47 -10.74 2.37 -0.41
C GLY A 47 -11.13 2.65 -1.85
N ILE A 48 -12.43 2.57 -2.10
CA ILE A 48 -12.96 3.02 -3.37
C ILE A 48 -12.68 4.52 -3.59
N THR A 49 -12.62 5.29 -2.49
CA THR A 49 -12.33 6.72 -2.45
C THR A 49 -11.71 7.09 -1.09
N ASP A 50 -10.98 8.20 -1.01
CA ASP A 50 -10.36 8.77 0.19
C ASP A 50 -11.33 9.33 1.26
N SER A 51 -12.62 9.39 0.91
CA SER A 51 -13.68 10.04 1.70
C SER A 51 -14.85 9.10 2.02
N TYR A 52 -14.80 7.87 1.50
CA TYR A 52 -15.85 6.89 1.70
C TYR A 52 -15.78 6.32 3.12
N ASN A 53 -16.88 6.46 3.85
CA ASN A 53 -16.98 6.06 5.25
C ASN A 53 -17.23 4.54 5.39
N TYR A 54 -16.23 3.74 5.01
CA TYR A 54 -16.27 2.28 5.13
C TYR A 54 -15.21 1.79 6.13
N PRO A 55 -15.49 0.76 6.94
CA PRO A 55 -14.55 0.30 7.98
C PRO A 55 -13.30 -0.39 7.40
N SER A 56 -13.38 -0.90 6.17
CA SER A 56 -12.29 -1.61 5.46
C SER A 56 -11.48 -0.66 4.56
N ILE A 57 -10.92 0.40 5.15
CA ILE A 57 -10.00 1.36 4.52
C ILE A 57 -8.63 1.32 5.21
N CYS A 58 -7.73 2.25 4.89
CA CYS A 58 -6.36 2.29 5.39
C CYS A 58 -6.31 2.08 6.90
N PRO A 59 -5.43 1.21 7.44
CA PRO A 59 -5.33 1.00 8.89
C PRO A 59 -5.06 2.28 9.70
N CYS A 60 -4.40 3.27 9.10
CA CYS A 60 -4.13 4.58 9.70
C CYS A 60 -5.30 5.58 9.60
N SER A 61 -6.34 5.29 8.82
CA SER A 61 -7.46 6.21 8.62
C SER A 61 -8.36 6.32 9.86
N ARG A 62 -8.95 7.50 10.09
CA ARG A 62 -9.67 7.86 11.34
C ARG A 62 -10.83 6.95 11.73
N ARG A 63 -11.35 6.14 10.80
CA ARG A 63 -12.52 5.27 11.01
C ARG A 63 -12.28 3.83 10.56
N SER A 64 -11.04 3.49 10.26
CA SER A 64 -10.71 2.12 9.89
C SER A 64 -10.80 1.19 11.09
N THR A 65 -11.34 0.00 10.85
CA THR A 65 -11.25 -1.13 11.79
C THR A 65 -10.20 -2.14 11.34
N GLN A 66 -9.50 -1.87 10.22
CA GLN A 66 -8.47 -2.75 9.71
C GLN A 66 -7.26 -2.76 10.63
N THR A 67 -6.69 -3.94 10.82
CA THR A 67 -5.41 -4.11 11.52
C THR A 67 -4.35 -4.50 10.52
N VAL A 68 -3.13 -4.00 10.72
CA VAL A 68 -1.98 -4.46 9.96
C VAL A 68 -1.53 -5.82 10.47
N PRO A 69 -1.15 -6.77 9.58
CA PRO A 69 -0.49 -7.99 10.01
C PRO A 69 0.74 -7.67 10.87
N SER A 70 0.96 -8.45 11.93
CA SER A 70 2.00 -8.15 12.93
C SER A 70 3.41 -8.08 12.33
N PHE A 71 3.69 -8.83 11.26
CA PHE A 71 4.99 -8.80 10.58
C PHE A 71 5.26 -7.51 9.79
N VAL A 72 4.22 -6.76 9.41
CA VAL A 72 4.32 -5.46 8.72
C VAL A 72 4.73 -4.37 9.72
N GLY A 73 4.07 -4.37 10.88
CA GLY A 73 4.27 -3.36 11.92
C GLY A 73 4.01 -1.95 11.38
N ASN A 74 4.97 -1.04 11.59
CA ASN A 74 4.86 0.37 11.18
C ASN A 74 5.50 0.69 9.82
N HIS A 75 5.90 -0.34 9.04
CA HIS A 75 6.61 -0.14 7.77
C HIS A 75 5.65 -0.32 6.61
N TYR A 76 4.62 0.52 6.59
CA TYR A 76 3.66 0.55 5.51
C TYR A 76 3.24 1.97 5.16
N PHE A 77 2.88 2.19 3.90
CA PHE A 77 2.08 3.33 3.43
C PHE A 77 0.75 2.84 2.91
N CYS A 78 -0.25 3.69 2.99
CA CYS A 78 -1.59 3.38 2.52
C CYS A 78 -2.27 4.66 2.04
N GLU A 79 -2.90 4.59 0.87
CA GLU A 79 -3.53 5.73 0.22
C GLU A 79 -4.57 5.26 -0.81
N SER A 80 -5.65 6.02 -0.98
CA SER A 80 -6.57 5.92 -2.11
C SER A 80 -6.18 6.93 -3.18
N GLY A 81 -6.13 6.51 -4.45
CA GLY A 81 -5.91 7.42 -5.59
C GLY A 81 -7.19 8.06 -6.12
N ASN A 82 -8.32 7.88 -5.44
CA ASN A 82 -9.60 8.44 -5.84
C ASN A 82 -10.14 9.43 -4.80
N GLN A 83 -10.02 10.72 -5.11
CA GLN A 83 -10.51 11.83 -4.28
C GLN A 83 -11.99 12.17 -4.50
N ALA A 84 -12.66 11.50 -5.44
CA ALA A 84 -14.05 11.80 -5.75
C ALA A 84 -14.99 11.09 -4.78
N MET A 85 -16.21 11.63 -4.57
CA MET A 85 -17.24 10.97 -3.75
C MET A 85 -17.88 9.74 -4.43
N SER A 86 -17.48 9.43 -5.66
CA SER A 86 -18.02 8.37 -6.48
C SER A 86 -16.88 7.60 -7.15
N TRP A 87 -17.19 6.41 -7.65
CA TRP A 87 -16.24 5.60 -8.39
C TRP A 87 -16.82 5.07 -9.69
N ALA A 88 -15.92 4.88 -10.64
CA ALA A 88 -16.10 4.15 -11.87
C ALA A 88 -14.94 3.16 -12.06
N ASN A 89 -15.13 2.20 -12.96
CA ASN A 89 -14.10 1.23 -13.38
C ASN A 89 -13.16 1.91 -14.38
N ILE A 90 -12.34 2.83 -13.86
CA ILE A 90 -11.36 3.61 -14.63
C ILE A 90 -10.04 3.67 -13.87
N LEU A 91 -8.98 4.01 -14.59
CA LEU A 91 -7.68 4.34 -14.00
C LEU A 91 -7.69 5.80 -13.51
N TYR A 92 -7.49 5.99 -12.21
CA TYR A 92 -7.37 7.30 -11.58
C TYR A 92 -5.91 7.77 -11.67
N THR A 93 -5.63 8.66 -12.62
CA THR A 93 -4.27 9.17 -12.90
C THR A 93 -4.00 10.56 -12.34
N SER A 94 -5.02 11.23 -11.79
CA SER A 94 -4.88 12.58 -11.24
C SER A 94 -4.19 12.63 -9.89
N ASP A 95 -4.17 11.51 -9.17
CA ASP A 95 -3.64 11.39 -7.82
C ASP A 95 -2.77 10.11 -7.73
N PRO A 96 -1.44 10.25 -7.84
CA PRO A 96 -0.53 9.12 -7.73
C PRO A 96 -0.56 8.51 -6.33
N LEU A 97 -0.59 7.18 -6.26
CA LEU A 97 -0.57 6.45 -4.99
C LEU A 97 0.79 6.57 -4.29
N TRP A 98 0.72 6.65 -2.96
CA TRP A 98 1.82 6.63 -1.99
C TRP A 98 2.74 7.85 -2.06
N ASP A 99 2.20 8.98 -2.50
CA ASP A 99 2.92 10.26 -2.55
C ASP A 99 2.59 11.19 -1.36
N GLY A 100 1.57 10.84 -0.56
CA GLY A 100 1.14 11.57 0.63
C GLY A 100 0.50 12.91 0.32
N GLN A 101 0.03 13.11 -0.91
CA GLN A 101 -0.70 14.27 -1.36
C GLN A 101 -2.13 13.87 -1.69
N GLY A 102 -2.99 14.86 -1.94
CA GLY A 102 -4.34 14.53 -2.40
C GLY A 102 -5.30 13.93 -1.37
N CYS A 103 -4.83 13.57 -0.18
CA CYS A 103 -5.63 12.79 0.76
C CYS A 103 -6.84 13.51 1.35
N GLY A 104 -7.97 12.82 1.28
CA GLY A 104 -9.21 13.19 1.94
C GLY A 104 -9.13 13.21 3.46
N SER A 105 -10.19 13.75 4.07
CA SER A 105 -10.25 13.97 5.53
C SER A 105 -10.16 12.69 6.38
N LEU A 106 -10.50 11.53 5.82
CA LEU A 106 -10.39 10.25 6.52
C LEU A 106 -8.95 9.72 6.50
N GLU A 107 -8.29 9.81 5.34
CA GLU A 107 -6.93 9.31 5.11
C GLU A 107 -5.83 10.30 5.48
N SER A 108 -6.17 11.53 5.86
CA SER A 108 -5.17 12.54 6.28
C SER A 108 -4.11 12.05 7.30
N PRO A 109 -4.39 11.12 8.24
CA PRO A 109 -3.35 10.57 9.11
C PRO A 109 -2.36 9.65 8.39
N CYS A 110 -2.78 9.00 7.31
CA CYS A 110 -1.95 8.14 6.47
C CYS A 110 -0.94 8.92 5.64
N CYS A 111 -1.32 10.13 5.23
CA CYS A 111 -0.52 10.96 4.33
C CYS A 111 0.42 11.93 5.06
N ASN A 112 0.26 12.05 6.39
CA ASN A 112 1.10 12.88 7.23
C ASN A 112 2.13 12.04 8.03
N ILE A 113 2.72 11.03 7.38
CA ILE A 113 3.77 10.20 7.99
C ILE A 113 5.16 10.58 7.45
N PRO A 114 6.20 10.61 8.30
CA PRO A 114 7.53 11.00 7.86
C PRO A 114 8.11 10.04 6.82
N GLY A 115 8.75 10.59 5.80
CA GLY A 115 9.54 9.82 4.82
C GLY A 115 8.86 9.54 3.49
N ILE A 116 7.53 9.68 3.37
CA ILE A 116 6.83 9.64 2.07
C ILE A 116 7.46 10.66 1.09
N PRO A 117 7.63 10.34 -0.21
CA PRO A 117 7.22 9.11 -0.91
C PRO A 117 8.24 7.96 -0.85
N TRP A 118 9.30 8.12 -0.06
CA TRP A 118 10.39 7.15 0.00
C TRP A 118 10.16 6.15 1.13
N PHE A 119 10.06 4.88 0.79
CA PHE A 119 10.16 3.85 1.82
C PHE A 119 11.62 3.72 2.24
N HIS A 120 11.86 3.52 3.54
CA HIS A 120 13.20 3.33 4.06
C HIS A 120 13.20 2.35 5.24
N ARG A 121 13.95 1.25 5.10
CA ARG A 121 14.18 0.25 6.14
C ARG A 121 15.66 0.14 6.44
N ASN A 122 16.03 0.53 7.66
CA ASN A 122 17.40 0.43 8.15
C ASN A 122 17.57 -0.85 9.00
N TYR A 123 18.53 -1.68 8.62
CA TYR A 123 18.92 -2.90 9.37
C TYR A 123 20.26 -2.72 10.10
N GLY A 124 20.67 -1.48 10.35
CA GLY A 124 21.96 -1.12 10.95
C GLY A 124 23.12 -1.29 9.97
N ASN A 125 24.33 -1.47 10.51
CA ASN A 125 25.56 -1.67 9.73
C ASN A 125 25.72 -3.11 9.23
N THR A 126 24.61 -3.76 8.86
CA THR A 126 24.62 -5.14 8.35
C THR A 126 24.66 -5.12 6.83
N THR A 127 25.74 -5.62 6.25
CA THR A 127 25.77 -5.95 4.82
C THR A 127 25.02 -7.27 4.62
N THR A 128 24.13 -7.32 3.65
CA THR A 128 23.42 -8.55 3.28
C THR A 128 23.62 -8.86 1.79
N THR A 129 23.60 -10.15 1.45
CA THR A 129 23.51 -10.64 0.07
C THR A 129 22.11 -11.14 -0.27
N ASP A 130 21.15 -10.93 0.64
CA ASP A 130 19.74 -11.25 0.39
C ASP A 130 19.27 -10.50 -0.85
N TYR A 131 18.56 -11.20 -1.74
CA TYR A 131 17.80 -10.54 -2.78
C TYR A 131 16.67 -9.72 -2.17
N ILE A 132 16.28 -8.65 -2.86
CA ILE A 132 15.08 -7.87 -2.56
C ILE A 132 14.04 -8.30 -3.59
N GLU A 133 12.84 -8.63 -3.12
CA GLU A 133 11.71 -8.97 -3.96
C GLU A 133 10.63 -7.90 -3.80
N LEU A 134 10.04 -7.52 -4.94
CA LEU A 134 8.86 -6.67 -5.02
C LEU A 134 7.75 -7.50 -5.66
N ARG A 135 6.64 -7.66 -4.96
CA ARG A 135 5.42 -8.33 -5.46
C ARG A 135 4.30 -7.32 -5.55
N VAL A 136 3.62 -7.31 -6.70
CA VAL A 136 2.34 -6.63 -6.89
C VAL A 136 1.25 -7.63 -6.57
N CYS A 137 0.39 -7.31 -5.61
CA CYS A 137 -0.60 -8.22 -5.06
C CYS A 137 -2.00 -7.60 -5.19
N GLY A 138 -2.97 -8.45 -5.52
CA GLY A 138 -4.41 -8.21 -5.36
C GLY A 138 -5.00 -9.38 -4.58
N ASP A 139 -6.05 -9.15 -3.81
CA ASP A 139 -6.65 -10.09 -2.88
C ASP A 139 -7.61 -11.09 -3.53
N ASP A 140 -8.11 -10.76 -4.73
CA ASP A 140 -9.02 -11.60 -5.51
C ASP A 140 -8.53 -11.72 -6.96
N CYS A 141 -8.51 -12.97 -7.46
CA CYS A 141 -8.22 -13.29 -8.86
C CYS A 141 -9.40 -12.93 -9.78
N THR A 142 -10.13 -11.85 -9.52
CA THR A 142 -11.15 -11.33 -10.43
C THR A 142 -10.57 -10.14 -11.19
N SER A 143 -10.74 -10.16 -12.52
CA SER A 143 -10.00 -9.36 -13.50
C SER A 143 -10.34 -7.85 -13.52
N GLN A 144 -10.57 -7.23 -12.36
CA GLN A 144 -11.03 -5.84 -12.26
C GLN A 144 -10.23 -4.97 -11.29
N GLU A 145 -9.22 -5.51 -10.61
CA GLU A 145 -8.34 -4.78 -9.69
C GLU A 145 -6.93 -4.67 -10.29
N GLU A 146 -6.76 -3.73 -11.24
CA GLU A 146 -5.50 -3.58 -11.98
C GLU A 146 -4.69 -2.39 -11.45
N LEU A 147 -3.82 -2.63 -10.47
CA LEU A 147 -2.84 -1.63 -10.07
C LEU A 147 -1.77 -1.45 -11.18
N GLU A 148 -1.68 -0.25 -11.77
CA GLU A 148 -0.57 0.12 -12.65
C GLU A 148 0.58 0.72 -11.84
N LEU A 149 1.80 0.18 -11.99
CA LEU A 149 2.98 0.61 -11.25
C LEU A 149 4.07 1.20 -12.15
N VAL A 150 4.66 2.28 -11.66
CA VAL A 150 5.94 2.82 -12.12
C VAL A 150 6.95 2.71 -10.99
N VAL A 151 8.04 1.97 -11.22
CA VAL A 151 9.12 1.77 -10.24
C VAL A 151 10.34 2.57 -10.67
N ASP A 152 10.70 3.58 -9.90
CA ASP A 152 11.93 4.34 -10.09
C ASP A 152 13.01 3.80 -9.12
N GLN A 153 14.19 3.49 -9.65
CA GLN A 153 15.39 3.15 -8.85
C GLN A 153 16.26 4.37 -8.60
#